data_AF-A0A0F9JC22-F1
#
_entry.id   AF-A0A0F9JC22-F1
#
_cell.length_a   1.000
_cell.length_b   1.000
_cell.length_c   1.000
_cell.angle_alpha   90.00
_cell.angle_beta   90.00
_cell.angle_gamma   90.00
#
_symmetry.space_group_name_H-M   'P 1'
#
loop_
_entity.id
_entity.type
_entity.pdbx_description
1 polymer ?
#
loop_
_entity_poly.entity_id
_entity_poly.type
_entity_poly.pdbx_seq_one_letter_code
_entity_poly.pdbx_strand_id
1 'polypeptide(L)'
;GSAFLTYIEELLEVWVSYPRNTETVPKDTMRYKIDEKAWSHRVWPLNFMEFGFYQSQAGLRWSDAIGAWNIQIGPWVKSAFLANAPTIHLCNADNLQVYEYDYITTTDNAAAVAYILETKDYYNPTVDLRFDRFDFSMLGTSVLVEYSVDKGVTWTTLKTLSPGSVYAKVSAWRQFVAARIRFRFSGSAVFGLEWLAFRFKPESVRL
;
A
#
# COMPACT_ATOMS: atom_id res chain seq x y z
N GLY A 1 -19.11 15.83 4.96
CA GLY A 1 -19.07 14.51 5.59
C GLY A 1 -18.33 14.59 6.90
N SER A 2 -18.55 13.63 7.79
CA SER A 2 -17.80 13.50 9.04
C SER A 2 -16.39 13.00 8.76
N ALA A 3 -15.40 13.54 9.46
CA ALA A 3 -14.04 13.01 9.50
C ALA A 3 -13.74 12.59 10.94
N PHE A 4 -12.90 11.59 11.12
CA PHE A 4 -12.55 11.10 12.45
C PHE A 4 -11.09 10.69 12.52
N LEU A 5 -10.57 10.70 13.74
CA LEU A 5 -9.18 10.38 14.04
C LEU A 5 -9.14 9.24 15.05
N THR A 6 -8.26 8.28 14.79
CA THR A 6 -8.02 7.14 15.67
C THR A 6 -6.54 7.02 15.94
N TYR A 7 -6.17 6.83 17.20
CA TYR A 7 -4.82 6.43 17.56
C TYR A 7 -4.82 4.94 17.88
N ILE A 8 -3.92 4.19 17.22
CA ILE A 8 -3.79 2.76 17.38
C ILE A 8 -2.46 2.51 18.10
N GLU A 9 -2.57 2.24 19.39
CA GLU A 9 -1.41 2.07 20.28
C GLU A 9 -0.51 0.90 19.85
N GLU A 10 -1.11 -0.20 19.40
CA GLU A 10 -0.36 -1.42 19.03
C GLU A 10 0.54 -1.24 17.81
N LEU A 11 0.16 -0.36 16.88
CA LEU A 11 0.90 -0.08 15.65
C LEU A 11 1.71 1.22 15.74
N LEU A 12 1.52 2.01 16.80
CA LEU A 12 2.02 3.38 16.90
C LEU A 12 1.63 4.20 15.66
N GLU A 13 0.36 4.07 15.26
CA GLU A 13 -0.19 4.72 14.07
C GLU A 13 -1.34 5.67 14.43
N VAL A 14 -1.34 6.84 13.81
CA VAL A 14 -2.47 7.77 13.83
C VAL A 14 -3.20 7.66 12.50
N TRP A 15 -4.48 7.29 12.54
CA TRP A 15 -5.34 7.20 11.37
C TRP A 15 -6.27 8.41 11.32
N VAL A 16 -6.31 9.06 10.17
CA VAL A 16 -7.21 10.18 9.88
C VAL A 16 -8.06 9.78 8.69
N SER A 17 -9.34 9.52 8.96
CA SER A 17 -10.31 9.11 7.95
C SER A 17 -11.19 10.28 7.55
N TYR A 18 -11.35 10.48 6.24
CA TYR A 18 -12.08 11.62 5.70
C TYR A 18 -12.85 11.24 4.41
N PRO A 19 -13.95 11.95 4.11
CA PRO A 19 -14.65 11.83 2.84
C PRO A 19 -13.93 12.66 1.78
N ARG A 20 -13.89 12.17 0.54
CA ARG A 20 -13.27 12.89 -0.58
C ARG A 20 -14.32 13.36 -1.59
N ASN A 21 -14.12 14.54 -2.16
CA ASN A 21 -15.01 15.13 -3.18
C ASN A 21 -16.47 15.27 -2.70
N THR A 22 -17.40 14.59 -3.38
CA THR A 22 -18.85 14.63 -3.10
C THR A 22 -19.30 13.52 -2.15
N GLU A 23 -18.38 12.71 -1.61
CA GLU A 23 -18.72 11.64 -0.69
C GLU A 23 -19.20 12.20 0.66
N THR A 24 -20.21 11.57 1.25
CA THR A 24 -20.77 11.95 2.55
C THR A 24 -20.15 11.17 3.71
N VAL A 25 -19.51 10.04 3.41
CA VAL A 25 -18.92 9.08 4.35
C VAL A 25 -17.42 8.89 4.04
N PRO A 26 -16.56 8.73 5.06
CA PRO A 26 -15.16 8.40 4.86
C PRO A 26 -14.92 7.09 4.11
N LYS A 27 -14.00 7.16 3.14
CA LYS A 27 -13.43 6.02 2.41
C LYS A 27 -11.91 6.09 2.28
N ASP A 28 -11.36 7.30 2.34
CA ASP A 28 -9.93 7.56 2.37
C ASP A 28 -9.44 7.68 3.83
N THR A 29 -8.30 7.05 4.11
CA THR A 29 -7.60 7.13 5.41
C THR A 29 -6.13 7.45 5.19
N MET A 30 -5.66 8.53 5.79
CA MET A 30 -4.23 8.79 5.97
C MET A 30 -3.76 8.14 7.27
N ARG A 31 -2.61 7.47 7.21
CA ARG A 31 -2.00 6.81 8.36
C ARG A 31 -0.61 7.37 8.57
N TYR A 32 -0.35 7.90 9.74
CA TYR A 32 0.97 8.31 10.16
C TYR A 32 1.57 7.27 11.07
N LYS A 33 2.67 6.65 10.65
CA LYS A 33 3.44 5.72 11.47
C LYS A 33 4.50 6.49 12.23
N ILE A 34 4.39 6.52 13.56
CA ILE A 34 5.18 7.40 14.42
C ILE A 34 6.66 7.02 14.39
N ASP A 35 6.97 5.72 14.46
CA ASP A 35 8.34 5.21 14.49
C ASP A 35 9.11 5.53 13.20
N GLU A 36 8.46 5.30 12.07
CA GLU A 36 9.05 5.52 10.74
C GLU A 36 8.95 6.98 10.30
N LYS A 37 8.18 7.80 11.02
CA LYS A 37 7.83 9.19 10.66
C LYS A 37 7.32 9.29 9.22
N ALA A 38 6.57 8.28 8.80
CA ALA A 38 6.12 8.11 7.44
C ALA A 38 4.59 8.20 7.36
N TRP A 39 4.11 8.82 6.28
CA TRP A 39 2.71 8.84 5.93
C TRP A 39 2.43 7.77 4.88
N SER A 40 1.37 7.00 5.09
CA SER A 40 0.77 6.15 4.08
C SER A 40 -0.69 6.55 3.88
N HIS A 41 -1.21 6.26 2.69
CA HIS A 41 -2.59 6.53 2.34
C HIS A 41 -3.26 5.23 1.95
N ARG A 42 -4.46 4.98 2.49
CA ARG A 42 -5.27 3.83 2.15
C ARG A 42 -6.65 4.28 1.70
N VAL A 43 -7.10 3.68 0.60
CA VAL A 43 -8.49 3.76 0.16
C VAL A 43 -9.13 2.42 0.47
N TRP A 44 -10.21 2.44 1.23
CA TRP A 44 -10.91 1.22 1.60
C TRP A 44 -11.93 0.82 0.54
N PRO A 45 -12.22 -0.47 0.37
CA PRO A 45 -13.31 -0.91 -0.50
C PRO A 45 -14.70 -0.63 0.10
N LEU A 46 -14.78 -0.44 1.41
CA LEU A 46 -16.01 -0.20 2.18
C LEU A 46 -16.09 1.26 2.64
N ASN A 47 -17.32 1.76 2.81
CA ASN A 47 -17.59 3.04 3.46
C ASN A 47 -17.80 2.81 4.96
N PHE A 48 -17.13 3.57 5.82
CA PHE A 48 -17.24 3.39 7.26
C PHE A 48 -17.50 4.72 7.96
N MET A 49 -18.40 4.70 8.94
CA MET A 49 -18.83 5.91 9.65
C MET A 49 -18.09 6.13 10.96
N GLU A 50 -17.58 5.05 11.55
CA GLU A 50 -16.98 5.05 12.88
C GLU A 50 -16.01 3.89 13.04
N PHE A 51 -15.08 4.06 13.98
CA PHE A 51 -14.19 3.02 14.46
C PHE A 51 -14.53 2.68 15.91
N GLY A 52 -14.42 1.42 16.28
CA GLY A 52 -14.49 0.94 17.65
C GLY A 52 -13.29 0.08 17.98
N PHE A 53 -13.03 -0.11 19.26
CA PHE A 53 -12.11 -1.14 19.73
C PHE A 53 -12.92 -2.28 20.30
N TYR A 54 -12.56 -3.49 19.91
CA TYR A 54 -13.08 -4.70 20.53
C TYR A 54 -11.95 -5.41 21.24
N GLN A 55 -12.19 -5.85 22.46
CA GLN A 55 -11.23 -6.62 23.22
C GLN A 55 -11.86 -7.96 23.53
N SER A 56 -11.35 -9.03 22.92
CA SER A 56 -11.87 -10.37 23.22
C SER A 56 -11.52 -10.76 24.66
N GLN A 57 -12.53 -11.02 25.48
CA GLN A 57 -12.34 -11.46 26.87
C GLN A 57 -11.76 -12.88 27.00
N ALA A 58 -11.74 -13.66 25.91
CA ALA A 58 -11.17 -15.00 25.89
C ALA A 58 -10.30 -15.18 24.63
N GLY A 59 -9.10 -15.71 24.81
CA GLY A 59 -8.25 -16.10 23.69
C GLY A 59 -8.88 -17.25 22.93
N LEU A 60 -8.61 -17.32 21.61
CA LEU A 60 -9.10 -18.40 20.76
C LEU A 60 -8.54 -19.73 21.30
N ARG A 61 -9.40 -20.62 21.80
CA ARG A 61 -8.94 -21.93 22.27
C ARG A 61 -8.85 -22.88 21.09
N TRP A 62 -8.04 -23.92 21.27
CA TRP A 62 -7.96 -25.03 20.32
C TRP A 62 -9.33 -25.61 19.94
N SER A 63 -10.25 -25.67 20.90
CA SER A 63 -11.62 -26.16 20.72
C SER A 63 -12.49 -25.29 19.79
N ASP A 64 -12.09 -24.03 19.60
CA ASP A 64 -12.90 -23.01 18.93
C ASP A 64 -12.47 -22.85 17.46
N ALA A 65 -11.33 -23.45 17.08
CA ALA A 65 -10.82 -23.42 15.71
C ALA A 65 -11.65 -24.33 14.78
N ILE A 66 -12.15 -23.76 13.69
CA ILE A 66 -12.94 -24.51 12.71
C ILE A 66 -12.01 -25.39 11.85
N GLY A 67 -12.20 -26.71 11.93
CA GLY A 67 -11.55 -27.71 11.09
C GLY A 67 -10.35 -28.42 11.73
N ALA A 68 -9.63 -29.21 10.94
CA ALA A 68 -8.56 -30.09 11.44
C ALA A 68 -7.24 -29.34 11.70
N TRP A 69 -6.41 -29.87 12.59
CA TRP A 69 -5.14 -29.23 12.99
C TRP A 69 -4.20 -28.91 11.82
N ASN A 70 -4.24 -29.75 10.78
CA ASN A 70 -3.37 -29.69 9.62
C ASN A 70 -3.83 -28.64 8.58
N ILE A 71 -5.00 -28.02 8.74
CA ILE A 71 -5.48 -26.96 7.85
C ILE A 71 -5.30 -25.55 8.43
N GLN A 72 -4.83 -25.44 9.67
CA GLN A 72 -4.64 -24.15 10.34
C GLN A 72 -3.33 -23.52 9.86
N ILE A 73 -3.43 -22.49 9.01
CA ILE A 73 -2.29 -21.77 8.42
C ILE A 73 -2.05 -20.49 9.24
N GLY A 74 -1.20 -20.56 10.26
CA GLY A 74 -0.81 -19.38 11.04
C GLY A 74 -0.11 -19.71 12.36
N PRO A 75 0.69 -18.78 12.92
CA PRO A 75 1.30 -18.96 14.23
C PRO A 75 0.24 -18.81 15.35
N TRP A 76 0.03 -19.89 16.12
CA TRP A 76 -0.93 -19.97 17.23
C TRP A 76 -0.69 -18.98 18.39
N VAL A 77 0.51 -18.42 18.48
CA VAL A 77 0.94 -17.52 19.56
C VAL A 77 1.03 -16.07 19.06
N LYS A 78 0.22 -15.70 18.06
CA LYS A 78 0.16 -14.32 17.60
C LYS A 78 -0.66 -13.48 18.57
N SER A 79 -0.24 -12.24 18.81
CA SER A 79 -0.94 -11.31 19.71
C SER A 79 -2.44 -11.20 19.40
N ALA A 80 -2.82 -11.25 18.12
CA ALA A 80 -4.21 -11.23 17.66
C ALA A 80 -5.10 -12.39 18.19
N PHE A 81 -4.53 -13.50 18.64
CA PHE A 81 -5.29 -14.65 19.20
C PHE A 81 -5.24 -14.72 20.73
N LEU A 82 -4.49 -13.82 21.37
CA LEU A 82 -4.40 -13.77 22.82
C LEU A 82 -5.66 -13.15 23.41
N ALA A 83 -6.06 -13.65 24.59
CA ALA A 83 -7.07 -12.97 25.39
C ALA A 83 -6.63 -11.51 25.61
N ASN A 84 -7.58 -10.59 25.53
CA ASN A 84 -7.38 -9.16 25.74
C ASN A 84 -6.61 -8.41 24.65
N ALA A 85 -6.37 -9.00 23.48
CA ALA A 85 -5.83 -8.26 22.33
C ALA A 85 -6.91 -7.34 21.72
N PRO A 86 -6.72 -6.02 21.71
CA PRO A 86 -7.67 -5.11 21.07
C PRO A 86 -7.61 -5.23 19.54
N THR A 87 -8.73 -5.52 18.91
CA THR A 87 -8.89 -5.46 17.45
C THR A 87 -9.73 -4.25 17.06
N ILE A 88 -9.47 -3.73 15.87
CA ILE A 88 -10.18 -2.54 15.37
C ILE A 88 -11.45 -3.01 14.69
N HIS A 89 -12.58 -2.44 15.10
CA HIS A 89 -13.86 -2.64 14.46
C HIS A 89 -14.20 -1.44 13.58
N LEU A 90 -14.61 -1.70 12.35
CA LEU A 90 -15.04 -0.71 11.38
C LEU A 90 -16.55 -0.85 11.17
N CYS A 91 -17.30 0.21 11.50
CA CYS A 91 -18.75 0.22 11.33
C CYS A 91 -19.11 0.66 9.90
N ASN A 92 -19.68 -0.24 9.11
CA ASN A 92 -20.04 0.04 7.72
C ASN A 92 -21.32 0.89 7.65
N ALA A 93 -21.27 1.94 6.83
CA ALA A 93 -22.37 2.86 6.61
C ALA A 93 -23.56 2.24 5.86
N ASP A 94 -23.29 1.27 4.99
CA ASP A 94 -24.24 0.82 3.96
C ASP A 94 -25.07 -0.39 4.38
N ASN A 95 -24.52 -1.28 5.22
CA ASN A 95 -25.16 -2.55 5.56
C ASN A 95 -25.34 -2.80 7.06
N LEU A 96 -25.06 -1.81 7.91
CA LEU A 96 -25.17 -1.89 9.37
C LEU A 96 -24.38 -3.07 9.98
N GLN A 97 -23.31 -3.52 9.30
CA GLN A 97 -22.41 -4.55 9.79
C GLN A 97 -21.16 -3.94 10.41
N VAL A 98 -20.62 -4.62 11.41
CA VAL A 98 -19.33 -4.33 12.01
C VAL A 98 -18.32 -5.31 11.44
N TYR A 99 -17.25 -4.77 10.85
CA TYR A 99 -16.14 -5.55 10.32
C TYR A 99 -14.97 -5.49 11.29
N GLU A 100 -14.31 -6.62 11.49
CA GLU A 100 -13.04 -6.67 12.22
C GLU A 100 -11.88 -6.45 11.26
N TYR A 101 -10.94 -5.59 11.64
CA TYR A 101 -9.74 -5.34 10.86
C TYR A 101 -8.72 -6.45 11.10
N ASP A 102 -8.55 -7.32 10.10
CA ASP A 102 -7.54 -8.36 10.10
C ASP A 102 -6.18 -7.79 9.62
N TYR A 103 -5.15 -7.98 10.43
CA TYR A 103 -3.76 -7.57 10.14
C TYR A 103 -2.98 -8.58 9.28
N ILE A 104 -3.56 -9.73 8.94
CA ILE A 104 -2.89 -10.87 8.33
C ILE A 104 -3.33 -11.08 6.88
N THR A 105 -4.62 -10.94 6.60
CA THR A 105 -5.14 -11.20 5.27
C THR A 105 -4.66 -10.14 4.28
N THR A 106 -4.30 -10.59 3.07
CA THR A 106 -3.96 -9.69 1.95
C THR A 106 -5.21 -9.20 1.20
N THR A 107 -6.39 -9.46 1.76
CA THR A 107 -7.68 -9.12 1.17
C THR A 107 -8.58 -8.46 2.22
N ASP A 108 -9.33 -7.46 1.78
CA ASP A 108 -10.41 -6.83 2.53
C ASP A 108 -11.74 -7.37 1.96
N ASN A 109 -12.45 -8.22 2.71
CA ASN A 109 -13.72 -8.83 2.25
C ASN A 109 -13.62 -9.47 0.85
N ALA A 110 -12.62 -10.34 0.66
CA ALA A 110 -12.26 -10.97 -0.61
C ALA A 110 -11.76 -10.06 -1.74
N ALA A 111 -11.68 -8.74 -1.55
CA ALA A 111 -11.05 -7.81 -2.49
C ALA A 111 -9.56 -7.65 -2.16
N ALA A 112 -8.70 -7.76 -3.18
CA ALA A 112 -7.26 -7.59 -2.99
C ALA A 112 -6.90 -6.14 -2.67
N VAL A 113 -6.03 -5.92 -1.67
CA VAL A 113 -5.62 -4.57 -1.25
C VAL A 113 -4.66 -3.99 -2.28
N ALA A 114 -5.07 -2.93 -2.96
CA ALA A 114 -4.25 -2.24 -3.94
C ALA A 114 -3.15 -1.41 -3.28
N TYR A 115 -1.97 -1.34 -3.90
CA TYR A 115 -0.87 -0.49 -3.49
C TYR A 115 -0.44 0.44 -4.63
N ILE A 116 0.06 1.60 -4.23
CA ILE A 116 0.73 2.56 -5.12
C ILE A 116 1.95 3.11 -4.38
N LEU A 117 3.13 2.99 -4.98
CA LEU A 117 4.35 3.65 -4.54
C LEU A 117 4.81 4.62 -5.61
N GLU A 118 4.95 5.89 -5.25
CA GLU A 118 5.53 6.92 -6.12
C GLU A 118 6.87 7.40 -5.58
N THR A 119 7.81 7.60 -6.49
CA THR A 119 9.12 8.18 -6.17
C THR A 119 9.08 9.72 -6.25
N LYS A 120 10.13 10.38 -5.75
CA LYS A 120 10.36 11.80 -6.03
C LYS A 120 10.67 12.04 -7.50
N ASP A 121 10.58 13.29 -7.93
CA ASP A 121 11.11 13.68 -9.25
C ASP A 121 12.64 13.65 -9.25
N TYR A 122 13.22 12.87 -10.16
CA TYR A 122 14.62 13.01 -10.54
C TYR A 122 14.69 14.00 -11.68
N TYR A 123 15.35 15.14 -11.48
CA TYR A 123 15.38 16.20 -12.49
C TYR A 123 16.75 16.84 -12.61
N ASN A 124 17.02 17.39 -13.79
CA ASN A 124 18.11 18.32 -14.02
C ASN A 124 17.53 19.65 -14.55
N PRO A 125 17.86 20.81 -13.94
CA PRO A 125 17.32 22.09 -14.38
C PRO A 125 17.92 22.59 -15.71
N THR A 126 19.14 22.18 -16.05
CA THR A 126 19.94 22.80 -17.12
C THR A 126 20.00 21.97 -18.39
N VAL A 127 19.81 20.65 -18.29
CA VAL A 127 19.91 19.74 -19.43
C VAL A 127 18.75 18.76 -19.46
N ASP A 128 18.35 18.37 -20.66
CA ASP A 128 17.49 17.21 -20.84
C ASP A 128 18.32 15.92 -20.70
N LEU A 129 17.69 14.93 -20.09
CA LEU A 129 18.30 13.63 -19.82
C LEU A 129 17.69 12.60 -20.75
N ARG A 130 18.55 11.87 -21.45
CA ARG A 130 18.19 10.64 -22.15
C ARG A 130 18.18 9.49 -21.18
N PHE A 131 17.07 8.78 -21.09
CA PHE A 131 16.93 7.56 -20.34
C PHE A 131 16.92 6.37 -21.30
N ASP A 132 17.63 5.29 -20.95
CA ASP A 132 17.69 4.08 -21.78
C ASP A 132 17.37 2.81 -20.97
N ARG A 133 17.94 2.69 -19.76
CA ARG A 133 17.91 1.48 -18.92
C ARG A 133 17.32 1.76 -17.55
N PHE A 134 16.45 0.87 -17.11
CA PHE A 134 15.89 0.86 -15.76
C PHE A 134 16.11 -0.50 -15.14
N ASP A 135 16.67 -0.54 -13.93
CA ASP A 135 16.91 -1.74 -13.16
C ASP A 135 16.23 -1.59 -11.79
N PHE A 136 15.60 -2.66 -11.35
CA PHE A 136 14.90 -2.72 -10.06
C PHE A 136 15.27 -4.02 -9.35
N SER A 137 15.44 -3.97 -8.02
CA SER A 137 15.35 -5.16 -7.18
C SER A 137 14.02 -5.10 -6.44
N MET A 138 13.14 -6.03 -6.77
CA MET A 138 11.78 -6.05 -6.25
C MET A 138 11.26 -7.48 -6.14
N LEU A 139 10.21 -7.63 -5.34
CA LEU A 139 9.38 -8.82 -5.29
C LEU A 139 7.93 -8.44 -5.59
N GLY A 140 7.17 -9.42 -6.04
CA GLY A 140 5.74 -9.29 -6.31
C GLY A 140 5.31 -10.00 -7.58
N THR A 141 4.00 -10.06 -7.77
CA THR A 141 3.37 -10.64 -8.96
C THR A 141 2.59 -9.56 -9.68
N SER A 142 2.86 -9.36 -10.97
CA SER A 142 2.16 -8.38 -11.81
C SER A 142 2.26 -6.93 -11.31
N VAL A 143 3.46 -6.49 -10.96
CA VAL A 143 3.77 -5.09 -10.60
C VAL A 143 3.76 -4.25 -11.88
N LEU A 144 2.82 -3.30 -11.98
CA LEU A 144 2.79 -2.32 -13.08
C LEU A 144 3.78 -1.20 -12.75
N VAL A 145 4.80 -1.04 -13.61
CA VAL A 145 5.77 0.05 -13.51
C VAL A 145 5.46 1.09 -14.58
N GLU A 146 5.21 2.31 -14.12
CA GLU A 146 4.92 3.47 -14.96
C GLU A 146 5.93 4.58 -14.66
N TYR A 147 6.10 5.48 -15.62
CA TYR A 147 6.86 6.71 -15.44
C TYR A 147 6.08 7.93 -15.90
N SER A 148 6.40 9.08 -15.31
CA SER A 148 5.87 10.39 -15.67
C SER A 148 7.01 11.35 -15.94
N VAL A 149 6.84 12.20 -16.95
CA VAL A 149 7.77 13.30 -17.31
C VAL A 149 7.18 14.68 -17.01
N ASP A 150 5.97 14.73 -16.45
CA ASP A 150 5.16 15.94 -16.24
C ASP A 150 4.67 16.08 -14.79
N LYS A 151 5.48 15.61 -13.82
CA LYS A 151 5.21 15.69 -12.36
C LYS A 151 4.00 14.86 -11.91
N GLY A 152 3.69 13.78 -12.59
CA GLY A 152 2.61 12.85 -12.25
C GLY A 152 1.24 13.21 -12.85
N VAL A 153 1.18 14.13 -13.81
CA VAL A 153 -0.07 14.47 -14.52
C VAL A 153 -0.45 13.34 -15.49
N THR A 154 0.50 12.88 -16.29
CA THR A 154 0.33 11.70 -17.16
C THR A 154 1.34 10.62 -16.82
N TRP A 155 0.92 9.38 -17.01
CA TRP A 155 1.70 8.19 -16.71
C TRP A 155 1.79 7.31 -17.93
N THR A 156 3.02 6.89 -18.25
CA THR A 156 3.32 6.02 -19.37
C THR A 156 3.83 4.68 -18.84
N THR A 157 3.24 3.58 -19.29
CA THR A 157 3.67 2.24 -18.91
C THR A 157 5.10 1.98 -19.36
N LEU A 158 5.99 1.70 -18.40
CA LEU A 158 7.33 1.22 -18.69
C LEU A 158 7.27 -0.28 -18.99
N LYS A 159 6.74 -1.06 -18.04
CA LYS A 159 6.60 -2.52 -18.13
C LYS A 159 5.77 -3.07 -16.97
N THR A 160 5.10 -4.19 -17.19
CA THR A 160 4.57 -5.02 -16.09
C THR A 160 5.60 -6.10 -15.74
N LEU A 161 5.98 -6.19 -14.47
CA LEU A 161 7.04 -7.07 -13.96
C LEU A 161 6.45 -8.10 -12.99
N SER A 162 6.91 -9.35 -13.08
CA SER A 162 6.53 -10.42 -12.15
C SER A 162 7.78 -11.11 -11.58
N PRO A 163 8.53 -10.43 -10.68
CA PRO A 163 9.74 -11.00 -10.07
C PRO A 163 9.50 -12.28 -9.25
N GLY A 164 8.29 -12.48 -8.71
CA GLY A 164 7.94 -13.63 -7.88
C GLY A 164 7.95 -13.31 -6.37
N SER A 165 8.11 -14.33 -5.54
CA SER A 165 8.05 -14.23 -4.07
C SER A 165 9.37 -13.86 -3.39
N VAL A 166 10.46 -13.73 -4.14
CA VAL A 166 11.79 -13.37 -3.64
C VAL A 166 12.28 -12.14 -4.40
N TYR A 167 13.06 -11.28 -3.74
CA TYR A 167 13.69 -10.14 -4.39
C TYR A 167 14.54 -10.61 -5.57
N ALA A 168 14.19 -10.12 -6.75
CA ALA A 168 14.93 -10.42 -7.97
C ALA A 168 15.23 -9.13 -8.73
N LYS A 169 16.41 -9.11 -9.35
CA LYS A 169 16.81 -8.03 -10.24
C LYS A 169 16.05 -8.17 -11.57
N VAL A 170 15.27 -7.15 -11.89
CA VAL A 170 14.51 -7.04 -13.14
C VAL A 170 14.92 -5.78 -13.88
N SER A 171 14.99 -5.88 -15.20
CA SER A 171 15.36 -4.75 -16.06
C SER A 171 14.25 -4.44 -17.06
N ALA A 172 14.08 -3.15 -17.32
CA ALA A 172 13.23 -2.62 -18.37
C ALA A 172 14.05 -1.69 -19.28
N TRP A 173 13.70 -1.68 -20.55
CA TRP A 173 14.40 -0.92 -21.58
C TRP A 173 13.38 -0.07 -22.30
N ARG A 174 13.59 1.24 -22.28
CA ARG A 174 12.80 2.20 -23.03
C ARG A 174 13.61 3.47 -23.18
N GLN A 175 13.69 3.96 -24.41
CA GLN A 175 14.41 5.18 -24.70
C GLN A 175 13.45 6.36 -24.76
N PHE A 176 13.76 7.44 -24.03
CA PHE A 176 13.11 8.74 -24.18
C PHE A 176 13.98 9.85 -23.57
N VAL A 177 13.62 11.09 -23.89
CA VAL A 177 14.33 12.30 -23.44
C VAL A 177 13.39 13.13 -22.60
N ALA A 178 13.84 13.51 -21.40
CA ALA A 178 13.10 14.40 -20.52
C ALA A 178 14.02 15.08 -19.51
N ALA A 179 13.71 16.31 -19.11
CA ALA A 179 14.40 16.98 -18.00
C ALA A 179 14.12 16.36 -16.63
N ARG A 180 13.04 15.58 -16.51
CA ARG A 180 12.60 14.97 -15.26
C ARG A 180 11.98 13.60 -15.48
N ILE A 181 12.02 12.78 -14.44
CA ILE A 181 11.33 11.49 -14.40
C ILE A 181 10.83 11.20 -12.98
N ARG A 182 9.61 10.67 -12.90
CA ARG A 182 9.03 10.07 -11.71
C ARG A 182 8.60 8.65 -12.03
N PHE A 183 8.80 7.72 -11.11
CA PHE A 183 8.30 6.34 -11.21
C PHE A 183 7.10 6.11 -10.29
N ARG A 184 6.18 5.27 -10.77
CA ARG A 184 5.06 4.72 -10.01
C ARG A 184 5.05 3.20 -10.15
N PHE A 185 4.87 2.53 -9.02
CA PHE A 185 4.69 1.09 -8.90
C PHE A 185 3.29 0.84 -8.37
N SER A 186 2.50 0.04 -9.08
CA SER A 186 1.13 -0.26 -8.67
C SER A 186 0.79 -1.74 -8.86
N GLY A 187 -0.16 -2.22 -8.07
CA GLY A 187 -0.65 -3.59 -8.11
C GLY A 187 -1.59 -3.88 -6.95
N SER A 188 -1.96 -5.15 -6.78
CA SER A 188 -2.91 -5.61 -5.74
C SER A 188 -2.47 -6.88 -5.02
N ALA A 189 -1.21 -7.28 -5.18
CA ALA A 189 -0.62 -8.45 -4.54
C ALA A 189 0.55 -8.05 -3.64
N VAL A 190 1.31 -9.03 -3.15
CA VAL A 190 2.55 -8.79 -2.41
C VAL A 190 3.49 -7.91 -3.23
N PHE A 191 4.08 -6.90 -2.59
CA PHE A 191 5.03 -5.97 -3.20
C PHE A 191 6.16 -5.64 -2.25
N GLY A 192 7.37 -5.55 -2.80
CA GLY A 192 8.52 -5.00 -2.10
C GLY A 192 9.49 -4.40 -3.11
N LEU A 193 10.03 -3.22 -2.78
CA LEU A 193 11.07 -2.55 -3.55
C LEU A 193 12.30 -2.40 -2.66
N GLU A 194 13.41 -3.03 -3.04
CA GLU A 194 14.68 -2.93 -2.32
C GLU A 194 15.49 -1.75 -2.84
N TRP A 195 15.72 -1.71 -4.17
CA TRP A 195 16.42 -0.60 -4.80
C TRP A 195 15.93 -0.37 -6.23
N LEU A 196 16.15 0.85 -6.69
CA LEU A 196 15.84 1.33 -8.03
C LEU A 196 17.07 2.05 -8.59
N ALA A 197 17.43 1.70 -9.82
CA ALA A 197 18.52 2.35 -10.55
C ALA A 197 18.10 2.60 -12.00
N PHE A 198 18.64 3.66 -12.59
CA PHE A 198 18.45 3.95 -14.00
C PHE A 198 19.71 4.58 -14.57
N ARG A 199 19.96 4.31 -15.85
CA ARG A 199 21.07 4.92 -16.58
C ARG A 199 20.53 6.07 -17.43
N PHE A 200 21.16 7.23 -17.28
CA PHE A 200 20.87 8.42 -18.06
C PHE A 200 22.13 9.02 -18.67
N LYS A 201 21.95 9.83 -19.72
CA LYS A 201 23.00 10.67 -20.32
C LYS A 201 22.44 12.08 -20.58
N PRO A 202 23.21 13.15 -20.36
CA PRO A 202 22.84 14.48 -20.85
C PRO A 202 22.72 14.48 -22.38
N GLU A 203 21.68 15.09 -22.94
CA GLU A 203 21.47 15.14 -24.41
C GLU A 203 21.47 16.57 -24.96
N SER A 204 20.66 17.48 -24.41
CA SER A 204 20.56 18.88 -24.85
C SER A 204 20.62 19.86 -23.68
N VAL A 205 21.24 21.02 -23.90
CA VAL A 205 21.13 22.16 -22.98
C VAL A 205 19.74 22.78 -23.16
N ARG A 206 19.08 23.06 -22.04
CA ARG A 206 17.78 23.70 -22.04
C ARG A 206 17.99 25.22 -22.19
N LEU A 207 17.55 25.76 -23.32
CA LEU A 207 17.48 27.21 -23.56
C LEU A 207 16.36 27.84 -22.72
#